data_AF-A0AAW6A0M6-F1
#
_entry.id   AF-A0AAW6A0M6-F1
#
_cell.length_a   1.000
_cell.length_b   1.000
_cell.length_c   1.000
_cell.angle_alpha   90.00
_cell.angle_beta   90.00
_cell.angle_gamma   90.00
#
_symmetry.space_group_name_H-M   'P 1'
#
loop_
_entity.id
_entity.type
_entity.pdbx_description
1 polymer ?
#
loop_
_entity_poly.entity_id
_entity_poly.type
_entity_poly.pdbx_seq_one_letter_code
_entity_poly.pdbx_strand_id
1 'polypeptide(L)'
;MNMTNDSKTTDAVNDETPRVCSCCDEPLREDKTEHCAVCKGSMCADCRYSCENCGDILCGDCVRWSDQDDCAYCANCLSESKAPAYSPERQRIMDSHEHMFTVGLEIEINGGHDHDKLKNHPLIAGYCTDGSLYHRDGLEYQTDILFTTDFDAINKLVESIHCYGDEPERAGGHMHVRRTRRQTPSRWYWALKGLSDRQARNLNMRHTYYNRWCELRHGDYSGKDTAVNDTHADTIELRTFARWDDTTATRLAVALEWAHHMWRYFESHELYQLKTADIMRESARSAYATPRTTPAMRLATSRKEN
;
A
#
# COMPACT_ATOMS: atom_id res chain seq x y z
N MET A 1 46.74 -57.82 -55.43
CA MET A 1 45.52 -56.98 -55.40
C MET A 1 45.63 -56.10 -54.17
N ASN A 2 45.94 -54.83 -54.39
CA ASN A 2 45.99 -53.78 -53.36
C ASN A 2 44.65 -53.06 -53.34
N MET A 3 44.15 -52.79 -52.13
CA MET A 3 43.79 -51.47 -51.59
C MET A 3 42.63 -51.61 -50.61
N THR A 4 42.99 -51.56 -49.33
CA THR A 4 42.15 -51.19 -48.19
C THR A 4 41.74 -49.72 -48.34
N ASN A 5 40.44 -49.44 -48.24
CA ASN A 5 39.92 -48.07 -48.14
C ASN A 5 39.41 -47.84 -46.72
N ASP A 6 40.17 -47.06 -45.96
CA ASP A 6 39.81 -46.50 -44.67
C ASP A 6 38.83 -45.34 -44.87
N SER A 7 37.58 -45.53 -44.46
CA SER A 7 36.61 -44.45 -44.34
C SER A 7 36.84 -43.74 -43.00
N LYS A 8 37.53 -42.62 -43.04
CA LYS A 8 37.64 -41.66 -41.92
C LYS A 8 36.25 -41.11 -41.58
N THR A 9 35.71 -41.54 -40.45
CA THR A 9 34.71 -40.79 -39.69
C THR A 9 35.34 -39.47 -39.24
N THR A 10 34.72 -38.36 -39.61
CA THR A 10 35.03 -37.04 -39.09
C THR A 10 34.55 -36.96 -37.65
N ASP A 11 35.49 -37.01 -36.70
CA ASP A 11 35.23 -36.68 -35.31
C ASP A 11 34.67 -35.26 -35.24
N ALA A 12 33.41 -35.16 -34.83
CA ALA A 12 32.85 -33.91 -34.37
C ALA A 12 33.65 -33.50 -33.13
N VAL A 13 34.31 -32.36 -33.22
CA VAL A 13 34.98 -31.74 -32.09
C VAL A 13 33.89 -31.44 -31.05
N ASN A 14 33.77 -32.28 -30.02
CA ASN A 14 33.04 -31.95 -28.81
C ASN A 14 33.78 -30.76 -28.20
N ASP A 15 33.13 -29.61 -28.22
CA ASP A 15 33.56 -28.41 -27.52
C ASP A 15 33.37 -28.65 -26.01
N GLU A 16 34.27 -29.45 -25.42
CA GLU A 16 34.28 -29.84 -24.00
C GLU A 16 34.79 -28.73 -23.09
N THR A 17 34.49 -27.45 -23.36
CA THR A 17 34.53 -26.46 -22.29
C THR A 17 33.43 -26.82 -21.29
N PRO A 18 33.76 -27.15 -20.02
CA PRO A 18 32.76 -27.40 -19.01
C PRO A 18 31.86 -26.17 -18.92
N ARG A 19 30.55 -26.33 -19.12
CA ARG A 19 29.61 -25.25 -18.83
C ARG A 19 29.68 -25.01 -17.32
N VAL A 20 30.05 -23.81 -16.90
CA VAL A 20 30.15 -23.45 -15.48
C VAL A 20 29.04 -22.48 -15.11
N CYS A 21 28.62 -22.50 -13.85
CA CYS A 21 27.63 -21.59 -13.32
C CYS A 21 28.18 -20.16 -13.37
N SER A 22 27.47 -19.26 -14.05
CA SER A 22 27.87 -17.85 -14.12
C SER A 22 27.94 -17.12 -12.78
N CYS A 23 27.36 -17.68 -11.71
CA CYS A 23 27.28 -17.06 -10.38
C CYS A 23 28.24 -17.65 -9.34
N CYS A 24 28.69 -18.90 -9.50
CA CYS A 24 29.52 -19.59 -8.50
C CYS A 24 30.62 -20.48 -9.08
N ASP A 25 30.81 -20.46 -10.40
CA ASP A 25 31.82 -21.22 -11.17
C ASP A 25 31.73 -22.75 -11.05
N GLU A 26 30.71 -23.29 -10.39
CA GLU A 26 30.50 -24.73 -10.27
C GLU A 26 30.18 -25.37 -11.64
N PRO A 27 30.73 -26.57 -11.95
CA PRO A 27 30.42 -27.28 -13.18
C PRO A 27 28.93 -27.61 -13.30
N LEU A 28 28.32 -27.17 -14.40
CA LEU A 28 26.94 -27.42 -14.72
C LEU A 28 26.78 -28.79 -15.39
N ARG A 29 25.77 -29.53 -14.94
CA ARG A 29 25.27 -30.72 -15.62
C ARG A 29 24.04 -30.36 -16.42
N GLU A 30 23.85 -31.00 -17.57
CA GLU A 30 22.75 -30.70 -18.50
C GLU A 30 21.37 -30.86 -17.85
N ASP A 31 21.22 -31.80 -16.91
CA ASP A 31 19.98 -32.08 -16.16
C ASP A 31 19.71 -31.12 -14.99
N LYS A 32 20.66 -30.23 -14.67
CA LYS A 32 20.59 -29.31 -13.51
C LYS A 32 20.94 -27.87 -13.89
N THR A 33 20.86 -27.56 -15.18
CA THR A 33 21.13 -26.22 -15.70
C THR A 33 19.83 -25.45 -15.81
N GLU A 34 19.77 -24.32 -15.11
CA GLU A 34 18.71 -23.34 -15.24
C GLU A 34 19.17 -22.20 -16.14
N HIS A 35 18.23 -21.54 -16.81
CA HIS A 35 18.53 -20.43 -17.72
C HIS A 35 17.84 -19.15 -17.26
N CYS A 36 18.62 -18.07 -17.13
CA CYS A 36 18.05 -16.78 -16.79
C CYS A 36 17.10 -16.31 -17.91
N ALA A 37 15.87 -15.95 -17.56
CA ALA A 37 14.88 -15.47 -18.50
C ALA A 37 15.32 -14.17 -19.21
N VAL A 38 16.16 -13.35 -18.57
CA VAL A 38 16.63 -12.05 -19.06
C VAL A 38 17.85 -12.20 -19.97
N CYS A 39 19.00 -12.64 -19.44
CA CYS A 39 20.25 -12.69 -20.18
C CYS A 39 20.52 -14.03 -20.88
N LYS A 40 19.67 -15.04 -20.66
CA LYS A 40 19.83 -16.43 -21.15
C LYS A 40 21.06 -17.16 -20.61
N GLY A 41 21.78 -16.56 -19.65
CA GLY A 41 22.93 -17.18 -18.99
C GLY A 41 22.53 -18.45 -18.23
N SER A 42 23.44 -19.43 -18.24
CA SER A 42 23.28 -20.69 -17.52
C SER A 42 23.72 -20.55 -16.06
N MET A 43 22.99 -21.18 -15.16
CA MET A 43 23.29 -21.23 -13.73
C MET A 43 22.81 -22.53 -13.10
N CYS A 44 23.35 -22.83 -11.92
CA CYS A 44 22.85 -23.97 -11.14
C CYS A 44 21.54 -23.59 -10.44
N ALA A 45 20.79 -24.62 -10.05
CA ALA A 45 19.54 -24.47 -9.30
C ALA A 45 19.69 -23.63 -8.02
N ASP A 46 20.83 -23.71 -7.33
CA ASP A 46 21.06 -23.02 -6.05
C ASP A 46 21.36 -21.52 -6.22
N CYS A 47 21.81 -21.10 -7.41
CA CYS A 47 22.08 -19.69 -7.72
C CYS A 47 20.91 -19.00 -8.43
N ARG A 48 19.76 -19.68 -8.58
CA ARG A 48 18.59 -19.11 -9.23
C ARG A 48 17.77 -18.30 -8.24
N TYR A 49 17.26 -17.18 -8.71
CA TYR A 49 16.20 -16.42 -8.05
C TYR A 49 14.93 -16.52 -8.88
N SER A 50 13.76 -16.57 -8.24
CA SER A 50 12.48 -16.47 -8.95
C SER A 50 11.95 -15.05 -8.80
N CYS A 51 11.59 -14.41 -9.90
CA CYS A 51 10.87 -13.16 -9.87
C CYS A 51 9.51 -13.36 -9.17
N GLU A 52 9.24 -12.62 -8.10
CA GLU A 52 7.98 -12.78 -7.33
C GLU A 52 6.73 -12.49 -8.19
N ASN A 53 6.83 -11.56 -9.15
CA ASN A 53 5.67 -11.14 -9.95
C ASN A 53 5.40 -12.05 -11.15
N CYS A 54 6.42 -12.38 -11.96
CA CYS A 54 6.22 -13.17 -13.19
C CYS A 54 6.68 -14.64 -13.08
N GLY A 55 7.34 -15.02 -11.98
CA GLY A 55 7.91 -16.36 -11.80
C GLY A 55 9.17 -16.63 -12.65
N ASP A 56 9.64 -15.65 -13.43
CA ASP A 56 10.84 -15.81 -14.26
C ASP A 56 12.06 -16.16 -13.42
N ILE A 57 12.86 -17.07 -13.94
CA ILE A 57 14.12 -17.49 -13.33
C ILE A 57 15.22 -16.46 -13.65
N LEU A 58 15.93 -15.97 -12.63
CA LEU A 58 16.91 -14.89 -12.69
C LEU A 58 18.27 -15.32 -12.12
N CYS A 59 19.36 -14.87 -12.74
CA CYS A 59 20.69 -14.98 -12.16
C CYS A 59 21.00 -13.81 -11.21
N GLY A 60 22.09 -13.92 -10.44
CA GLY A 60 22.52 -12.89 -9.49
C GLY A 60 22.73 -11.49 -10.09
N ASP A 61 23.09 -11.39 -11.38
CA ASP A 61 23.27 -10.10 -12.05
C ASP A 61 21.96 -9.48 -12.56
N CYS A 62 21.00 -10.34 -12.90
CA CYS A 62 19.71 -9.93 -13.47
C CYS A 62 18.60 -9.78 -12.42
N VAL A 63 18.81 -10.29 -11.21
CA VAL A 63 17.91 -10.05 -10.09
C VAL A 63 18.03 -8.60 -9.60
N ARG A 64 16.90 -8.08 -9.16
CA ARG A 64 16.75 -6.81 -8.47
C ARG A 64 16.00 -7.09 -7.17
N TRP A 65 16.39 -6.42 -6.10
CA TRP A 65 15.81 -6.64 -4.78
C TRP A 65 14.89 -5.48 -4.45
N SER A 66 13.71 -5.77 -3.89
CA SER A 66 12.88 -4.74 -3.28
C SER A 66 13.43 -4.40 -1.90
N ASP A 67 13.65 -3.11 -1.63
CA ASP A 67 14.07 -2.61 -0.32
C ASP A 67 13.01 -2.84 0.79
N GLN A 68 11.79 -3.26 0.42
CA GLN A 68 10.66 -3.36 1.35
C GLN A 68 10.40 -4.78 1.88
N ASP A 69 10.64 -5.83 1.08
CA ASP A 69 10.22 -7.20 1.43
C ASP A 69 11.29 -8.28 1.14
N ASP A 70 12.53 -7.90 0.82
CA ASP A 70 13.64 -8.84 0.53
C ASP A 70 13.31 -9.85 -0.62
N CYS A 71 12.36 -9.48 -1.47
CA CYS A 71 11.89 -10.27 -2.60
C CYS A 71 12.72 -9.98 -3.86
N ALA A 72 12.90 -11.02 -4.68
CA ALA A 72 13.61 -10.98 -5.96
C ALA A 72 12.67 -10.59 -7.11
N TYR A 73 13.09 -9.65 -7.95
CA TYR A 73 12.37 -9.18 -9.14
C TYR A 73 13.28 -9.10 -10.35
N CYS A 74 12.73 -9.26 -11.56
CA CYS A 74 13.44 -8.93 -12.79
C CYS A 74 13.37 -7.42 -13.05
N ALA A 75 14.22 -6.85 -13.89
CA ALA A 75 14.20 -5.40 -14.15
C ALA A 75 12.85 -4.86 -14.65
N ASN A 76 12.08 -5.68 -15.38
CA ASN A 76 10.75 -5.30 -15.87
C ASN A 76 9.64 -5.43 -14.81
N CYS A 77 9.88 -6.23 -13.78
CA CYS A 77 8.96 -6.44 -12.66
C CYS A 77 9.42 -5.72 -11.39
N LEU A 78 10.62 -5.14 -11.39
CA LEU A 78 11.11 -4.34 -10.30
C LEU A 78 10.18 -3.14 -10.19
N SER A 79 9.66 -3.00 -8.99
CA SER A 79 8.69 -1.98 -8.62
C SER A 79 9.16 -0.60 -9.05
N GLU A 80 8.35 0.11 -9.83
CA GLU A 80 8.50 1.56 -9.88
C GLU A 80 8.14 2.06 -8.48
N SER A 81 9.13 2.60 -7.78
CA SER A 81 8.96 3.08 -6.42
C SER A 81 9.64 4.43 -6.22
N LYS A 82 9.00 5.23 -5.40
CA LYS A 82 9.50 6.50 -4.89
C LYS A 82 9.18 6.50 -3.41
N ALA A 83 10.23 6.44 -2.59
CA ALA A 83 10.08 6.60 -1.14
C ALA A 83 9.32 7.89 -0.81
N PRO A 84 8.40 7.89 0.17
CA PRO A 84 7.65 9.08 0.54
C PRO A 84 8.57 10.26 0.88
N ALA A 85 8.47 11.32 0.08
CA ALA A 85 9.18 12.58 0.31
C ALA A 85 8.18 13.63 0.82
N TYR A 86 7.93 13.64 2.12
CA TYR A 86 6.99 14.57 2.76
C TYR A 86 7.44 16.03 2.64
N SER A 87 6.47 16.93 2.49
CA SER A 87 6.75 18.36 2.36
C SER A 87 7.42 18.91 3.63
N PRO A 88 8.63 19.50 3.54
CA PRO A 88 9.33 20.03 4.70
C PRO A 88 8.55 21.13 5.44
N GLU A 89 7.76 21.92 4.71
CA GLU A 89 6.89 22.93 5.31
C GLU A 89 5.77 22.30 6.16
N ARG A 90 5.07 21.31 5.61
CA ARG A 90 3.98 20.61 6.32
C ARG A 90 4.51 19.89 7.56
N GLN A 91 5.66 19.24 7.44
CA GLN A 91 6.36 18.64 8.57
C GLN A 91 6.66 19.67 9.67
N ARG A 92 7.24 20.83 9.33
CA ARG A 92 7.49 21.91 10.31
C ARG A 92 6.22 22.43 10.99
N ILE A 93 5.13 22.58 10.23
CA ILE A 93 3.83 23.01 10.81
C ILE A 93 3.30 21.93 11.76
N MET A 94 3.38 20.65 11.38
CA MET A 94 2.99 19.53 12.22
C MET A 94 3.80 19.48 13.52
N ASP A 95 5.13 19.56 13.42
CA ASP A 95 6.04 19.44 14.56
C ASP A 95 5.88 20.61 15.54
N SER A 96 5.56 21.81 15.04
CA SER A 96 5.32 22.99 15.88
C SER A 96 3.96 23.00 16.59
N HIS A 97 3.04 22.08 16.24
CA HIS A 97 1.71 22.00 16.83
C HIS A 97 1.39 20.57 17.28
N GLU A 98 1.84 20.18 18.48
CA GLU A 98 1.65 18.84 19.04
C GLU A 98 0.19 18.35 18.98
N HIS A 99 -0.77 19.22 19.33
CA HIS A 99 -2.20 18.89 19.39
C HIS A 99 -2.96 19.25 18.10
N MET A 100 -2.30 19.17 16.95
CA MET A 100 -2.92 19.35 15.64
C MET A 100 -3.18 18.00 14.95
N PHE A 101 -4.41 17.81 14.47
CA PHE A 101 -4.77 16.66 13.66
C PHE A 101 -4.08 16.73 12.29
N THR A 102 -3.37 15.66 11.95
CA THR A 102 -2.89 15.38 10.59
C THR A 102 -3.22 13.94 10.24
N VAL A 103 -3.33 13.68 8.94
CA VAL A 103 -3.64 12.36 8.40
C VAL A 103 -2.85 12.10 7.12
N GLY A 104 -2.44 10.85 6.92
CA GLY A 104 -1.95 10.34 5.63
C GLY A 104 -2.87 9.24 5.14
N LEU A 105 -2.96 9.06 3.82
CA LEU A 105 -3.67 7.95 3.20
C LEU A 105 -2.71 7.12 2.35
N GLU A 106 -2.83 5.80 2.47
CA GLU A 106 -2.34 4.87 1.47
C GLU A 106 -3.51 4.58 0.52
N ILE A 107 -3.35 4.95 -0.74
CA ILE A 107 -4.32 4.75 -1.82
C ILE A 107 -3.80 3.59 -2.67
N GLU A 108 -4.34 2.40 -2.44
CA GLU A 108 -4.00 1.23 -3.25
C GLU A 108 -4.97 1.09 -4.42
N ILE A 109 -4.43 0.78 -5.60
CA ILE A 109 -5.22 0.56 -6.81
C ILE A 109 -4.73 -0.73 -7.47
N ASN A 110 -5.57 -1.77 -7.45
CA ASN A 110 -5.29 -3.06 -8.08
C ASN A 110 -5.80 -3.07 -9.54
N GLY A 111 -5.04 -2.49 -10.46
CA GLY A 111 -5.42 -2.41 -11.88
C GLY A 111 -4.79 -1.22 -12.60
N GLY A 112 -4.93 -1.18 -13.93
CA GLY A 112 -4.52 -0.02 -14.73
C GLY A 112 -5.30 1.25 -14.35
N HIS A 113 -4.59 2.37 -14.26
CA HIS A 113 -5.13 3.69 -13.93
C HIS A 113 -4.13 4.78 -14.37
N ASP A 114 -4.49 6.05 -14.23
CA ASP A 114 -3.64 7.19 -14.63
C ASP A 114 -2.46 7.40 -13.65
N HIS A 115 -1.37 6.66 -13.89
CA HIS A 115 -0.14 6.73 -13.10
C HIS A 115 0.48 8.12 -13.13
N ASP A 116 0.59 8.73 -14.31
CA ASP A 116 1.27 10.03 -14.47
C ASP A 116 0.58 11.12 -13.66
N LYS A 117 -0.76 11.14 -13.68
CA LYS A 117 -1.54 12.07 -12.87
C LYS A 117 -1.28 11.90 -11.38
N LEU A 118 -1.27 10.66 -10.86
CA LEU A 118 -1.08 10.41 -9.43
C LEU A 118 0.36 10.67 -8.98
N LYS A 119 1.36 10.15 -9.72
CA LYS A 119 2.79 10.32 -9.41
C LYS A 119 3.21 11.79 -9.40
N ASN A 120 2.55 12.64 -10.18
CA ASN A 120 2.83 14.07 -10.27
C ASN A 120 1.85 14.94 -9.45
N HIS A 121 0.90 14.34 -8.73
CA HIS A 121 -0.07 15.12 -7.96
C HIS A 121 0.58 15.73 -6.71
N PRO A 122 0.32 17.01 -6.38
CA PRO A 122 0.97 17.70 -5.25
C PRO A 122 0.62 17.15 -3.86
N LEU A 123 -0.38 16.25 -3.77
CA LEU A 123 -0.74 15.57 -2.53
C LEU A 123 -0.11 14.17 -2.39
N ILE A 124 0.65 13.70 -3.38
CA ILE A 124 1.30 12.38 -3.35
C ILE A 124 2.79 12.57 -3.03
N ALA A 125 3.25 11.95 -1.94
CA ALA A 125 4.62 12.04 -1.48
C ALA A 125 5.48 10.88 -1.99
N GLY A 126 4.87 9.71 -2.19
CA GLY A 126 5.56 8.50 -2.63
C GLY A 126 4.59 7.52 -3.26
N TYR A 127 5.15 6.48 -3.86
CA TYR A 127 4.40 5.38 -4.45
C TYR A 127 5.29 4.15 -4.55
N CYS A 128 4.68 2.97 -4.58
CA CYS A 128 5.39 1.72 -4.86
C CYS A 128 4.43 0.73 -5.51
N THR A 129 4.99 -0.28 -6.19
CA THR A 129 4.20 -1.48 -6.42
C THR A 129 4.13 -2.23 -5.11
N ASP A 130 2.93 -2.40 -4.59
CA ASP A 130 2.68 -3.26 -3.44
C ASP A 130 2.48 -4.70 -3.94
N GLY A 131 3.25 -5.65 -3.38
CA GLY A 131 3.15 -7.07 -3.71
C GLY A 131 1.80 -7.70 -3.37
N SER A 132 0.99 -7.04 -2.54
CA SER A 132 -0.41 -7.42 -2.29
C SER A 132 -1.33 -7.10 -3.48
N LEU A 133 -0.91 -6.19 -4.37
CA LEU A 133 -1.60 -5.84 -5.60
C LEU A 133 -1.17 -6.80 -6.72
N TYR A 134 -2.00 -7.82 -6.94
CA TYR A 134 -1.74 -8.90 -7.91
C TYR A 134 -1.74 -8.45 -9.38
N HIS A 135 -2.14 -7.21 -9.66
CA HIS A 135 -2.12 -6.65 -11.01
C HIS A 135 -0.81 -5.90 -11.28
N ARG A 136 -0.12 -6.23 -12.37
CA ARG A 136 1.18 -5.62 -12.74
C ARG A 136 1.16 -4.08 -12.85
N ASP A 137 0.01 -3.52 -13.23
CA ASP A 137 -0.19 -2.07 -13.38
C ASP A 137 -0.77 -1.43 -12.11
N GLY A 138 -0.89 -2.19 -11.02
CA GLY A 138 -1.35 -1.72 -9.72
C GLY A 138 -0.23 -0.98 -8.97
N LEU A 139 -0.63 0.04 -8.21
CA LEU A 139 0.27 0.85 -7.39
C LEU A 139 -0.42 1.26 -6.10
N GLU A 140 0.40 1.36 -5.05
CA GLU A 140 0.07 2.04 -3.81
C GLU A 140 0.67 3.45 -3.86
N TYR A 141 -0.12 4.45 -3.46
CA TYR A 141 0.30 5.84 -3.36
C TYR A 141 0.19 6.32 -1.92
N GLN A 142 1.29 6.87 -1.42
CA GLN A 142 1.32 7.51 -0.11
C GLN A 142 1.08 9.01 -0.28
N THR A 143 0.06 9.53 0.39
CA THR A 143 -0.15 10.98 0.40
C THR A 143 0.94 11.68 1.20
N ASP A 144 1.13 12.96 0.91
CA ASP A 144 1.82 13.87 1.82
C ASP A 144 1.03 14.04 3.14
N ILE A 145 1.58 14.76 4.11
CA ILE A 145 0.91 15.08 5.37
C ILE A 145 -0.29 15.98 5.07
N LEU A 146 -1.50 15.46 5.28
CA LEU A 146 -2.74 16.20 5.02
C LEU A 146 -3.23 16.92 6.26
N PHE A 147 -3.66 18.16 6.07
CA PHE A 147 -4.43 18.93 7.03
C PHE A 147 -5.92 18.87 6.71
N THR A 148 -6.77 19.31 7.64
CA THR A 148 -8.22 19.41 7.39
C THR A 148 -8.57 20.33 6.22
N THR A 149 -7.70 21.30 5.89
CA THR A 149 -7.83 22.16 4.70
C THR A 149 -7.63 21.43 3.39
N ASP A 150 -7.00 20.24 3.40
CA ASP A 150 -6.72 19.44 2.21
C ASP A 150 -7.86 18.46 1.89
N PHE A 151 -8.86 18.31 2.77
CA PHE A 151 -9.94 17.32 2.62
C PHE A 151 -10.68 17.45 1.29
N ASP A 152 -11.00 18.66 0.85
CA ASP A 152 -11.67 18.85 -0.45
C ASP A 152 -10.76 18.47 -1.63
N ALA A 153 -9.46 18.73 -1.52
CA ALA A 153 -8.50 18.45 -2.57
C ALA A 153 -8.23 16.94 -2.70
N ILE A 154 -8.05 16.24 -1.58
CA ILE A 154 -7.86 14.78 -1.59
C ILE A 154 -9.13 14.05 -2.03
N ASN A 155 -10.32 14.51 -1.65
CA ASN A 155 -11.57 13.93 -2.15
C ASN A 155 -11.70 14.08 -3.67
N LYS A 156 -11.36 15.25 -4.22
CA LYS A 156 -11.35 15.47 -5.68
C LYS A 156 -10.32 14.60 -6.39
N LEU A 157 -9.14 14.40 -5.79
CA LEU A 157 -8.15 13.49 -6.33
C LEU A 157 -8.74 12.08 -6.41
N VAL A 158 -9.25 11.56 -5.30
CA VAL A 158 -9.82 10.21 -5.19
C VAL A 158 -11.02 10.03 -6.12
N GLU A 159 -11.93 11.00 -6.20
CA GLU A 159 -13.07 11.00 -7.14
C GLU A 159 -12.65 10.87 -8.61
N SER A 160 -11.43 11.29 -8.92
CA SER A 160 -10.90 11.32 -10.29
C SER A 160 -10.03 10.11 -10.64
N ILE A 161 -9.94 9.14 -9.74
CA ILE A 161 -9.23 7.86 -9.94
C ILE A 161 -10.22 6.86 -10.52
N HIS A 162 -9.98 6.45 -11.76
CA HIS A 162 -10.73 5.39 -12.42
C HIS A 162 -9.83 4.17 -12.58
N CYS A 163 -10.25 3.04 -12.02
CA CYS A 163 -9.55 1.76 -12.14
C CYS A 163 -10.15 0.93 -13.27
N TYR A 164 -9.30 0.40 -14.15
CA TYR A 164 -9.70 -0.44 -15.29
C TYR A 164 -9.37 -1.93 -15.08
N GLY A 165 -9.07 -2.36 -13.85
CA GLY A 165 -8.74 -3.75 -13.51
C GLY A 165 -9.94 -4.64 -13.20
N ASP A 166 -9.77 -5.95 -13.36
CA ASP A 166 -10.84 -6.95 -13.17
C ASP A 166 -11.06 -7.37 -11.71
N GLU A 167 -10.12 -7.08 -10.81
CA GLU A 167 -10.19 -7.45 -9.37
C GLU A 167 -9.93 -6.25 -8.44
N PRO A 168 -10.64 -5.12 -8.62
CA PRO A 168 -10.34 -3.90 -7.88
C PRO A 168 -10.60 -4.06 -6.37
N GLU A 169 -11.39 -5.04 -5.93
CA GLU A 169 -11.68 -5.33 -4.52
C GLU A 169 -10.48 -5.83 -3.72
N ARG A 170 -9.41 -6.29 -4.39
CA ARG A 170 -8.16 -6.69 -3.71
C ARG A 170 -7.40 -5.51 -3.12
N ALA A 171 -7.57 -4.32 -3.70
CA ALA A 171 -7.00 -3.10 -3.13
C ALA A 171 -7.71 -2.69 -1.83
N GLY A 172 -6.93 -2.36 -0.82
CA GLY A 172 -7.33 -1.72 0.42
C GLY A 172 -7.18 -0.21 0.36
N GLY A 173 -7.43 0.42 1.50
CA GLY A 173 -7.06 1.80 1.73
C GLY A 173 -6.68 1.93 3.20
N HIS A 174 -5.56 2.58 3.48
CA HIS A 174 -5.13 2.80 4.85
C HIS A 174 -5.22 4.27 5.19
N MET A 175 -5.53 4.55 6.46
CA MET A 175 -5.57 5.90 6.99
C MET A 175 -4.67 5.97 8.21
N HIS A 176 -3.65 6.83 8.13
CA HIS A 176 -2.65 7.04 9.16
C HIS A 176 -2.99 8.31 9.89
N VAL A 177 -3.62 8.18 11.06
CA VAL A 177 -3.95 9.34 11.90
C VAL A 177 -2.77 9.65 12.81
N ARG A 178 -2.46 10.94 13.00
CA ARG A 178 -1.36 11.37 13.88
C ARG A 178 -1.46 10.76 15.27
N ARG A 179 -0.35 10.22 15.77
CA ARG A 179 -0.25 9.72 17.14
C ARG A 179 0.20 10.84 18.08
N THR A 180 -0.47 10.93 19.21
CA THR A 180 0.00 11.62 20.41
C THR A 180 -0.04 10.62 21.56
N ARG A 181 0.43 11.02 22.75
CA ARG A 181 0.26 10.20 23.96
C ARG A 181 -1.20 9.83 24.26
N ARG A 182 -2.18 10.59 23.74
CA ARG A 182 -3.63 10.37 23.96
C ARG A 182 -4.28 9.51 22.86
N GLN A 183 -3.57 9.24 21.76
CA GLN A 183 -4.04 8.44 20.62
C GLN A 183 -3.54 6.99 20.75
N THR A 184 -4.12 6.24 21.68
CA THR A 184 -3.73 4.83 21.88
C THR A 184 -4.44 3.90 20.90
N PRO A 185 -3.81 2.80 20.43
CA PRO A 185 -4.49 1.83 19.55
C PRO A 185 -5.75 1.24 20.17
N SER A 186 -5.78 1.01 21.49
CA SER A 186 -7.00 0.52 22.14
C SER A 186 -8.18 1.50 22.07
N ARG A 187 -7.95 2.81 22.06
CA ARG A 187 -9.03 3.81 21.86
C ARG A 187 -9.60 3.71 20.45
N TRP A 188 -8.73 3.57 19.45
CA TRP A 188 -9.12 3.37 18.05
C TRP A 188 -9.83 2.03 17.81
N TYR A 189 -9.38 0.95 18.47
CA TYR A 189 -10.10 -0.33 18.48
C TYR A 189 -11.54 -0.15 18.96
N TRP A 190 -11.76 0.50 20.11
CA TRP A 190 -13.11 0.73 20.64
C TRP A 190 -13.92 1.71 19.78
N ALA A 191 -13.27 2.64 19.07
CA ALA A 191 -13.94 3.50 18.10
C ALA A 191 -14.52 2.68 16.94
N LEU A 192 -13.71 1.80 16.34
CA LEU A 192 -14.14 0.91 15.27
C LEU A 192 -15.22 -0.05 15.77
N LYS A 193 -15.00 -0.67 16.94
CA LYS A 193 -15.95 -1.62 17.55
C LYS A 193 -17.32 -1.01 17.85
N GLY A 194 -17.39 0.32 18.04
CA GLY A 194 -18.63 1.05 18.26
C GLY A 194 -19.50 1.26 17.02
N LEU A 195 -18.95 1.06 15.82
CA LEU A 195 -19.68 1.25 14.57
C LEU A 195 -20.55 0.03 14.26
N SER A 196 -21.79 0.27 13.84
CA SER A 196 -22.62 -0.75 13.18
C SER A 196 -22.15 -1.01 11.75
N ASP A 197 -22.50 -2.17 11.18
CA ASP A 197 -22.19 -2.52 9.78
C ASP A 197 -22.65 -1.47 8.77
N ARG A 198 -23.74 -0.74 9.07
CA ARG A 198 -24.21 0.36 8.22
C ARG A 198 -23.27 1.57 8.31
N GLN A 199 -22.83 1.93 9.51
CA GLN A 199 -21.89 3.04 9.71
C GLN A 199 -20.52 2.70 9.13
N ALA A 200 -20.02 1.49 9.39
CA ALA A 200 -18.76 1.01 8.81
C ALA A 200 -18.79 1.12 7.27
N ARG A 201 -19.84 0.61 6.62
CA ARG A 201 -20.02 0.77 5.16
C ARG A 201 -20.06 2.22 4.69
N ASN A 202 -20.72 3.11 5.42
CA ASN A 202 -20.78 4.53 5.08
C ASN A 202 -19.40 5.21 5.19
N LEU A 203 -18.54 4.73 6.08
CA LEU A 203 -17.16 5.19 6.23
C LEU A 203 -16.18 4.42 5.33
N ASN A 204 -16.67 3.53 4.45
CA ASN A 204 -15.84 2.65 3.61
C ASN A 204 -15.01 1.61 4.39
N MET A 205 -15.40 1.27 5.62
CA MET A 205 -14.71 0.31 6.48
C MET A 205 -15.19 -1.13 6.27
N ARG A 206 -14.25 -2.06 6.12
CA ARG A 206 -14.40 -3.50 5.88
C ARG A 206 -14.36 -4.37 7.14
N HIS A 207 -13.93 -3.85 8.29
CA HIS A 207 -13.69 -4.67 9.51
C HIS A 207 -14.93 -5.38 10.08
N THR A 208 -16.14 -5.05 9.64
CA THR A 208 -17.39 -5.72 10.05
C THR A 208 -17.70 -6.97 9.22
N TYR A 209 -16.96 -7.19 8.13
CA TYR A 209 -17.05 -8.39 7.30
C TYR A 209 -15.82 -9.26 7.54
N TYR A 210 -15.93 -10.57 7.33
CA TYR A 210 -14.78 -11.48 7.43
C TYR A 210 -13.77 -11.11 6.33
N ASN A 211 -12.81 -10.25 6.67
CA ASN A 211 -11.70 -9.88 5.81
C ASN A 211 -10.44 -10.57 6.35
N ARG A 212 -9.87 -11.47 5.54
CA ARG A 212 -8.63 -12.19 5.89
C ARG A 212 -7.42 -11.27 6.05
N TRP A 213 -7.48 -10.04 5.51
CA TRP A 213 -6.35 -9.11 5.44
C TRP A 213 -6.31 -8.12 6.60
N CYS A 214 -7.40 -7.91 7.35
CA CYS A 214 -7.41 -6.96 8.46
C CYS A 214 -8.48 -7.33 9.50
N GLU A 215 -8.06 -7.99 10.58
CA GLU A 215 -8.97 -8.40 11.64
C GLU A 215 -9.03 -7.38 12.77
N LEU A 216 -10.24 -7.07 13.24
CA LEU A 216 -10.43 -6.21 14.40
C LEU A 216 -10.29 -7.02 15.70
N ARG A 217 -9.06 -7.19 16.16
CA ARG A 217 -8.72 -7.90 17.41
C ARG A 217 -8.27 -6.93 18.51
N HIS A 218 -8.73 -7.16 19.73
CA HIS A 218 -8.30 -6.35 20.87
C HIS A 218 -6.96 -6.86 21.38
N GLY A 219 -5.99 -5.96 21.57
CA GLY A 219 -4.66 -6.30 22.09
C GLY A 219 -3.66 -6.78 21.04
N ASP A 220 -4.07 -6.85 19.77
CA ASP A 220 -3.23 -7.22 18.64
C ASP A 220 -3.15 -6.04 17.66
N TYR A 221 -2.12 -5.19 17.83
CA TYR A 221 -1.99 -3.91 17.15
C TYR A 221 -0.74 -3.82 16.27
N SER A 222 -0.16 -4.96 15.90
CA SER A 222 1.07 -5.00 15.11
C SER A 222 0.95 -6.00 13.97
N GLY A 223 1.69 -5.76 12.89
CA GLY A 223 1.77 -6.67 11.75
C GLY A 223 0.74 -6.39 10.65
N LYS A 224 0.82 -7.18 9.57
CA LYS A 224 0.10 -6.88 8.32
C LYS A 224 -1.43 -7.11 8.42
N ASP A 225 -1.87 -7.99 9.33
CA ASP A 225 -3.25 -8.49 9.37
C ASP A 225 -4.17 -7.84 10.43
N THR A 226 -3.79 -6.70 11.02
CA THR A 226 -4.61 -6.02 12.04
C THR A 226 -5.35 -4.80 11.50
N ALA A 227 -6.60 -4.60 11.93
CA ALA A 227 -7.38 -3.42 11.53
C ALA A 227 -6.89 -2.11 12.17
N VAL A 228 -6.20 -2.17 13.32
CA VAL A 228 -5.61 -1.02 14.02
C VAL A 228 -4.15 -1.33 14.27
N ASN A 229 -3.25 -0.64 13.60
CA ASN A 229 -1.82 -0.89 13.68
C ASN A 229 -1.09 0.30 14.33
N ASP A 230 -0.19 0.03 15.29
CA ASP A 230 0.61 1.03 16.01
C ASP A 230 2.13 0.83 15.87
N THR A 231 2.53 0.04 14.87
CA THR A 231 3.94 -0.21 14.48
C THR A 231 4.63 1.09 14.05
N HIS A 232 3.88 2.03 13.48
CA HIS A 232 4.39 3.36 13.14
C HIS A 232 4.49 4.23 14.40
N ALA A 233 5.67 4.77 14.67
CA ALA A 233 5.92 5.55 15.88
C ALA A 233 5.03 6.80 15.98
N ASP A 234 4.77 7.46 14.84
CA ASP A 234 4.10 8.76 14.79
C ASP A 234 2.64 8.71 14.35
N THR A 235 2.11 7.53 14.02
CA THR A 235 0.73 7.37 13.54
C THR A 235 0.05 6.14 14.12
N ILE A 236 -1.28 6.17 14.22
CA ILE A 236 -2.09 4.97 14.29
C ILE A 236 -2.65 4.72 12.89
N GLU A 237 -2.40 3.55 12.36
CA GLU A 237 -2.89 3.15 11.04
C GLU A 237 -4.20 2.37 11.19
N LEU A 238 -5.18 2.74 10.37
CA LEU A 238 -6.46 2.07 10.25
C LEU A 238 -6.52 1.36 8.90
N ARG A 239 -6.26 0.05 8.90
CA ARG A 239 -6.17 -0.79 7.67
C ARG A 239 -7.52 -1.28 7.14
N THR A 240 -8.59 -0.75 7.71
CA THR A 240 -9.93 -1.28 7.52
C THR A 240 -10.59 -0.71 6.27
N PHE A 241 -10.02 0.24 5.53
CA PHE A 241 -10.76 0.83 4.42
C PHE A 241 -10.71 -0.02 3.15
N ALA A 242 -11.77 0.09 2.37
CA ALA A 242 -11.67 -0.29 0.97
C ALA A 242 -10.81 0.71 0.20
N ARG A 243 -10.42 0.32 -1.02
CA ARG A 243 -9.79 1.21 -1.99
C ARG A 243 -10.42 2.59 -2.02
N TRP A 244 -9.57 3.58 -2.30
CA TRP A 244 -9.97 4.98 -2.48
C TRP A 244 -9.94 5.32 -3.98
N ASP A 245 -11.13 5.34 -4.59
CA ASP A 245 -11.36 5.64 -6.01
C ASP A 245 -12.69 6.40 -6.22
N ASP A 246 -13.07 6.63 -7.47
CA ASP A 246 -14.33 7.27 -7.86
C ASP A 246 -15.58 6.62 -7.21
N THR A 247 -15.59 5.30 -7.04
CA THR A 247 -16.71 4.56 -6.44
C THR A 247 -16.85 4.77 -4.93
N THR A 248 -15.78 5.23 -4.27
CA THR A 248 -15.68 5.35 -2.80
C THR A 248 -15.40 6.77 -2.31
N ALA A 249 -15.11 7.72 -3.21
CA ALA A 249 -14.78 9.11 -2.90
C ALA A 249 -15.80 9.81 -1.99
N THR A 250 -17.10 9.57 -2.24
CA THR A 250 -18.18 10.16 -1.41
C THR A 250 -18.12 9.73 0.06
N ARG A 251 -17.48 8.59 0.35
CA ARG A 251 -17.30 8.06 1.71
C ARG A 251 -16.01 8.57 2.36
N LEU A 252 -15.00 8.90 1.57
CA LEU A 252 -13.71 9.38 2.09
C LEU A 252 -13.89 10.67 2.89
N ALA A 253 -14.66 11.65 2.39
CA ALA A 253 -14.96 12.88 3.12
C ALA A 253 -15.55 12.60 4.52
N VAL A 254 -16.50 11.66 4.58
CA VAL A 254 -17.16 11.29 5.84
C VAL A 254 -16.19 10.54 6.76
N ALA A 255 -15.35 9.66 6.20
CA ALA A 255 -14.32 8.95 6.94
C ALA A 255 -13.27 9.88 7.56
N LEU A 256 -12.79 10.87 6.80
CA LEU A 256 -11.84 11.88 7.26
C LEU A 256 -12.43 12.76 8.37
N GLU A 257 -13.68 13.19 8.25
CA GLU A 257 -14.36 13.95 9.29
C GLU A 257 -14.61 13.12 10.56
N TRP A 258 -15.01 11.86 10.42
CA TRP A 258 -15.13 10.94 11.54
C TRP A 258 -13.78 10.74 12.25
N ALA A 259 -12.70 10.51 11.50
CA ALA A 259 -11.36 10.33 12.04
C ALA A 259 -10.87 11.58 12.77
N HIS A 260 -11.04 12.76 12.16
CA HIS A 260 -10.72 14.04 12.77
C HIS A 260 -11.51 14.25 14.07
N HIS A 261 -12.82 13.97 14.06
CA HIS A 261 -13.67 14.08 15.25
C HIS A 261 -13.23 13.15 16.37
N MET A 262 -13.00 11.87 16.07
CA MET A 262 -12.56 10.89 17.06
C MET A 262 -11.18 11.21 17.62
N TRP A 263 -10.26 11.64 16.75
CA TRP A 263 -8.95 12.11 17.17
C TRP A 263 -9.06 13.27 18.16
N ARG A 264 -9.88 14.29 17.84
CA ARG A 264 -10.16 15.44 18.72
C ARG A 264 -10.79 15.01 20.04
N TYR A 265 -11.71 14.04 20.00
CA TYR A 265 -12.35 13.50 21.19
C TYR A 265 -11.34 12.79 22.10
N PHE A 266 -10.44 11.99 21.55
CA PHE A 266 -9.36 11.38 22.33
C PHE A 266 -8.38 12.41 22.84
N GLU A 267 -8.06 13.41 22.02
CA GLU A 267 -7.13 14.46 22.38
C GLU A 267 -7.68 15.32 23.52
N SER A 268 -9.00 15.50 23.63
CA SER A 268 -9.59 16.28 24.73
C SER A 268 -9.71 15.53 26.07
N HIS A 269 -9.33 14.24 26.13
CA HIS A 269 -9.47 13.43 27.34
C HIS A 269 -8.14 12.78 27.73
N GLU A 270 -7.76 12.96 29.00
CA GLU A 270 -6.56 12.33 29.53
C GLU A 270 -6.66 10.80 29.49
N LEU A 271 -5.49 10.16 29.54
CA LEU A 271 -5.42 8.71 29.62
C LEU A 271 -6.26 8.20 30.80
N TYR A 272 -6.89 7.03 30.58
CA TYR A 272 -7.75 6.35 31.56
C TYR A 272 -9.07 7.04 31.95
N GLN A 273 -9.38 8.24 31.41
CA GLN A 273 -10.65 8.92 31.71
C GLN A 273 -11.84 8.42 30.87
N LEU A 274 -11.59 7.97 29.65
CA LEU A 274 -12.64 7.49 28.74
C LEU A 274 -12.98 6.03 29.03
N LYS A 275 -14.26 5.76 29.27
CA LYS A 275 -14.76 4.38 29.31
C LYS A 275 -14.95 3.88 27.88
N THR A 276 -14.78 2.57 27.68
CA THR A 276 -14.96 1.92 26.38
C THR A 276 -16.34 2.20 25.78
N ALA A 277 -17.40 2.14 26.60
CA ALA A 277 -18.77 2.44 26.19
C ALA A 277 -18.96 3.90 25.72
N ASP A 278 -18.19 4.84 26.26
CA ASP A 278 -18.27 6.25 25.89
C ASP A 278 -17.62 6.47 24.51
N ILE A 279 -16.45 5.84 24.29
CA ILE A 279 -15.76 5.83 22.99
C ILE A 279 -16.65 5.25 21.90
N MET A 280 -17.23 4.07 22.15
CA MET A 280 -18.10 3.40 21.18
C MET A 280 -19.32 4.25 20.82
N ARG A 281 -19.97 4.85 21.83
CA ARG A 281 -21.15 5.71 21.61
C ARG A 281 -20.81 6.97 20.86
N GLU A 282 -19.67 7.60 21.17
CA GLU A 282 -19.22 8.81 20.48
C GLU A 282 -18.85 8.53 19.02
N SER A 283 -18.17 7.40 18.76
CA SER A 283 -17.86 6.94 17.41
C SER A 283 -19.13 6.70 16.59
N ALA A 284 -20.11 5.97 17.15
CA ALA A 284 -21.38 5.75 16.49
C ALA A 284 -22.14 7.06 16.21
N ARG A 285 -22.14 8.00 17.15
CA ARG A 285 -22.80 9.29 16.99
C ARG A 285 -22.16 10.13 15.87
N SER A 286 -20.83 10.21 15.87
CA SER A 286 -20.08 11.05 14.92
C SER A 286 -20.09 10.50 13.49
N ALA A 287 -20.24 9.18 13.30
CA ALA A 287 -20.35 8.56 11.98
C ALA A 287 -21.58 9.02 11.16
N TYR A 288 -22.58 9.65 11.79
CA TYR A 288 -23.74 10.24 11.12
C TYR A 288 -23.70 11.77 11.08
N ALA A 289 -22.68 12.40 11.66
CA ALA A 289 -22.54 13.84 11.60
C ALA A 289 -22.31 14.25 10.14
N THR A 290 -23.16 15.14 9.63
CA THR A 290 -22.94 15.74 8.31
C THR A 290 -21.57 16.43 8.31
N PRO A 291 -20.76 16.29 7.25
CA PRO A 291 -19.50 17.04 7.12
C PRO A 291 -19.77 18.50 7.44
N ARG A 292 -18.95 19.10 8.31
CA ARG A 292 -19.14 20.51 8.66
C ARG A 292 -19.00 21.30 7.36
N THR A 293 -20.10 21.89 6.89
CA THR A 293 -20.05 22.84 5.77
C THR A 293 -19.01 23.89 6.10
N THR A 294 -17.94 23.92 5.30
CA THR A 294 -16.90 24.93 5.44
C THR A 294 -17.56 26.31 5.27
N PRO A 295 -17.02 27.37 5.87
CA PRO A 295 -17.51 28.73 5.62
C PRO A 295 -17.60 29.06 4.12
N ALA A 296 -16.69 28.52 3.31
CA ALA A 296 -16.69 28.63 1.85
C ALA A 296 -17.89 27.94 1.21
N MET A 297 -18.27 26.73 1.67
CA MET A 297 -19.49 26.04 1.19
C MET A 297 -20.76 26.80 1.57
N ARG A 298 -20.84 27.39 2.77
CA ARG A 298 -22.00 28.24 3.15
C ARG A 298 -22.13 29.48 2.26
N LEU A 299 -21.00 30.13 1.95
CA LEU A 299 -20.94 31.25 1.01
C LEU A 299 -21.32 30.86 -0.42
N ALA A 300 -20.99 29.64 -0.85
CA ALA A 300 -21.40 29.13 -2.16
C ALA A 300 -22.89 28.76 -2.23
N THR A 301 -23.47 28.32 -1.11
CA THR A 301 -24.91 28.01 -1.03
C THR A 301 -25.74 29.30 -0.98
N SER A 302 -25.29 30.30 -0.21
CA SER A 302 -25.97 31.60 -0.10
C SER A 302 -25.90 32.44 -1.39
N ARG A 303 -24.96 32.16 -2.29
CA ARG A 303 -24.86 32.80 -3.61
C ARG A 303 -25.74 32.14 -4.68
N LYS A 304 -26.26 30.94 -4.44
CA LYS A 304 -27.19 30.26 -5.35
C LYS A 304 -28.66 30.56 -5.04
N GLU A 305 -28.94 31.19 -3.90
CA GLU A 305 -30.29 31.55 -3.44
C GLU A 305 -30.62 33.04 -3.64
N ASN A 306 -29.76 33.80 -4.33
CA ASN A 306 -30.00 35.20 -4.73
C ASN A 306 -29.94 35.36 -6.25
#